data_AF-A0A970US42-F1
#
_entry.id   AF-A0A970US42-F1
#
_cell.length_a   1.000
_cell.length_b   1.000
_cell.length_c   1.000
_cell.angle_alpha   90.00
_cell.angle_beta   90.00
_cell.angle_gamma   90.00
#
_symmetry.space_group_name_H-M   'P 1'
#
loop_
_entity.id
_entity.type
_entity.pdbx_description
1 polymer ?
#
loop_
_entity_poly.entity_id
_entity_poly.type
_entity_poly.pdbx_seq_one_letter_code
_entity_poly.pdbx_strand_id
1 'polypeptide(L)'
;MKIKIFFFALIVLPAVILVSCRNTGASSSQKSIKKSTVSAENQYARCFSLEEKEGGYLLSLTDPWREGRVLEQYWLQEEDQAYKNPEEVITIKVPVETIVASSTTHAGFMTHLDADDLLMGMNNPERLYDSVLYDRYLSGELLKMGRDLEYNLEYLISAHPSVILQTGIDGQFKPDNRLLESGIPVLYILEWMESTPLGRAEWIKVFGVLTGRGALADSLFAQIEDSYLSLCAKVDSNAPRRKVFTGTDFKGTWYVPGGRNYLANFFQDAGLEYPWA
;
A
#
# COMPACT_ATOMS: atom_id res chain seq x y z
N MET A 1 59.82 -62.27 -0.98
CA MET A 1 59.47 -63.68 -0.66
C MET A 1 58.13 -63.66 0.06
N LYS A 2 57.03 -64.35 -0.27
CA LYS A 2 56.48 -65.14 -1.41
C LYS A 2 54.93 -65.02 -1.24
N ILE A 3 54.02 -65.09 -2.20
CA ILE A 3 53.99 -65.19 -3.68
C ILE A 3 52.59 -64.67 -4.14
N LYS A 4 52.40 -64.21 -5.41
CA LYS A 4 51.07 -63.93 -5.98
C LYS A 4 50.37 -65.23 -6.41
N ILE A 5 49.04 -65.28 -6.48
CA ILE A 5 48.29 -65.94 -7.58
C ILE A 5 46.83 -65.45 -7.59
N PHE A 6 46.36 -65.08 -8.79
CA PHE A 6 44.96 -64.81 -9.13
C PHE A 6 44.17 -66.13 -9.21
N PHE A 7 42.86 -66.11 -8.97
CA PHE A 7 41.99 -66.95 -9.79
C PHE A 7 40.70 -66.24 -10.23
N PHE A 8 40.39 -66.44 -11.51
CA PHE A 8 39.27 -65.89 -12.25
C PHE A 8 37.96 -66.55 -11.80
N ALA A 9 36.89 -65.78 -11.62
CA ALA A 9 35.52 -66.27 -11.54
C ALA A 9 34.62 -65.44 -12.47
N LEU A 10 34.64 -65.82 -13.75
CA LEU A 10 33.69 -65.37 -14.76
C LEU A 10 32.32 -65.99 -14.46
N ILE A 11 31.22 -65.21 -14.39
CA ILE A 11 29.86 -65.68 -14.71
C ILE A 11 28.88 -64.51 -14.92
N VAL A 12 28.41 -64.42 -16.18
CA VAL A 12 27.09 -64.03 -16.68
C VAL A 12 26.36 -62.81 -16.10
N LEU A 13 26.34 -61.76 -16.93
CA LEU A 13 25.42 -60.62 -16.90
C LEU A 13 24.00 -61.04 -17.36
N PRO A 14 22.92 -60.77 -16.61
CA PRO A 14 21.56 -60.78 -17.14
C PRO A 14 21.21 -59.39 -17.71
N ALA A 15 21.04 -59.31 -19.03
CA ALA A 15 20.57 -58.09 -19.68
C ALA A 15 19.08 -57.85 -19.36
N VAL A 16 18.78 -56.88 -18.48
CA VAL A 16 17.41 -56.42 -18.25
C VAL A 16 17.06 -55.41 -19.34
N ILE A 17 16.06 -55.77 -20.15
CA ILE A 17 15.62 -55.06 -21.35
C ILE A 17 14.96 -53.73 -20.97
N LEU A 18 15.35 -52.65 -21.63
CA LEU A 18 14.67 -51.35 -21.58
C LEU A 18 13.26 -51.45 -22.17
N VAL A 19 12.24 -51.55 -21.32
CA VAL A 19 10.84 -51.38 -21.75
C VAL A 19 10.47 -49.90 -21.65
N SER A 20 10.54 -49.22 -22.79
CA SER A 20 10.10 -47.83 -22.95
C SER A 20 8.57 -47.76 -22.99
N CYS A 21 7.91 -47.59 -21.84
CA CYS A 21 6.53 -47.16 -21.78
C CYS A 21 6.42 -45.65 -21.97
N ARG A 22 6.21 -45.25 -23.23
CA ARG A 22 5.91 -43.89 -23.68
C ARG A 22 4.52 -43.48 -23.14
N ASN A 23 4.46 -42.87 -21.96
CA ASN A 23 3.23 -42.23 -21.48
C ASN A 23 3.26 -40.71 -21.70
N THR A 24 2.14 -40.18 -22.15
CA THR A 24 1.98 -38.81 -22.65
C THR A 24 1.98 -37.76 -21.55
N GLY A 25 2.80 -36.71 -21.73
CA GLY A 25 2.40 -35.34 -21.40
C GLY A 25 1.87 -35.06 -20.00
N ALA A 26 2.51 -35.57 -18.94
CA ALA A 26 2.38 -34.94 -17.64
C ALA A 26 3.14 -33.60 -17.68
N SER A 27 2.46 -32.54 -18.13
CA SER A 27 2.99 -31.19 -18.05
C SER A 27 3.40 -30.91 -16.61
N SER A 28 4.66 -30.57 -16.39
CA SER A 28 5.09 -29.99 -15.13
C SER A 28 4.30 -28.71 -14.95
N SER A 29 3.28 -28.74 -14.08
CA SER A 29 2.69 -27.52 -13.57
C SER A 29 3.81 -26.76 -12.87
N GLN A 30 4.40 -25.82 -13.60
CA GLN A 30 4.74 -24.54 -12.98
C GLN A 30 3.47 -24.16 -12.24
N LYS A 31 3.55 -24.15 -10.91
CA LYS A 31 2.66 -23.29 -10.15
C LYS A 31 2.98 -21.90 -10.67
N SER A 32 2.12 -21.40 -11.57
CA SER A 32 1.95 -19.95 -11.69
C SER A 32 1.78 -19.48 -10.25
N ILE A 33 2.77 -18.72 -9.79
CA ILE A 33 2.55 -17.81 -8.68
C ILE A 33 1.38 -16.97 -9.20
N LYS A 34 0.20 -17.13 -8.60
CA LYS A 34 -0.91 -16.23 -8.89
C LYS A 34 -0.34 -14.85 -8.58
N LYS A 35 -0.25 -13.98 -9.59
CA LYS A 35 0.06 -12.58 -9.34
C LYS A 35 -0.90 -12.08 -8.26
N SER A 36 -0.35 -11.31 -7.34
CA SER A 36 -1.07 -10.79 -6.19
C SER A 36 -1.97 -9.61 -6.62
N THR A 37 -2.89 -9.90 -7.55
CA THR A 37 -3.82 -8.93 -8.12
C THR A 37 -4.73 -8.36 -7.04
N VAL A 38 -4.85 -7.03 -7.03
CA VAL A 38 -5.80 -6.28 -6.21
C VAL A 38 -7.13 -6.14 -6.96
N SER A 39 -8.26 -6.19 -6.24
CA SER A 39 -9.57 -5.83 -6.78
C SER A 39 -9.59 -4.39 -7.28
N ALA A 40 -9.50 -4.22 -8.61
CA ALA A 40 -9.39 -2.94 -9.31
C ALA A 40 -10.53 -1.95 -8.99
N GLU A 41 -11.77 -2.43 -8.82
CA GLU A 41 -12.89 -1.53 -8.51
C GLU A 41 -12.93 -1.18 -7.01
N ASN A 42 -13.09 0.12 -6.72
CA ASN A 42 -13.26 0.66 -5.38
C ASN A 42 -14.74 0.66 -4.99
N GLN A 43 -15.06 0.13 -3.81
CA GLN A 43 -16.42 0.08 -3.29
C GLN A 43 -16.81 1.40 -2.59
N TYR A 44 -15.87 2.00 -1.85
CA TYR A 44 -16.11 3.14 -0.97
C TYR A 44 -15.21 4.34 -1.27
N ALA A 45 -13.95 4.11 -1.62
CA ALA A 45 -12.99 5.18 -1.91
C ALA A 45 -13.40 5.99 -3.15
N ARG A 46 -13.24 7.31 -3.08
CA ARG A 46 -13.58 8.26 -4.15
C ARG A 46 -12.41 9.16 -4.56
N CYS A 47 -11.38 9.27 -3.72
CA CYS A 47 -10.20 10.09 -4.00
C CYS A 47 -9.17 9.39 -4.90
N PHE A 48 -9.36 8.10 -5.22
CA PHE A 48 -8.61 7.39 -6.25
C PHE A 48 -9.46 6.39 -7.04
N SER A 49 -8.95 5.97 -8.19
CA SER A 49 -9.31 4.73 -8.89
C SER A 49 -8.05 3.96 -9.31
N LEU A 50 -8.17 2.64 -9.47
CA LEU A 50 -7.06 1.75 -9.82
C LEU A 50 -7.47 0.85 -11.00
N GLU A 51 -6.95 1.10 -12.19
CA GLU A 51 -7.27 0.29 -13.39
C GLU A 51 -6.15 -0.71 -13.67
N GLU A 52 -6.42 -2.02 -13.57
CA GLU A 52 -5.48 -3.07 -14.01
C GLU A 52 -5.37 -3.05 -15.55
N LYS A 53 -4.15 -2.88 -16.06
CA LYS A 53 -3.83 -2.90 -17.49
C LYS A 53 -2.72 -3.93 -17.77
N GLU A 54 -2.41 -4.19 -19.03
CA GLU A 54 -1.31 -5.10 -19.38
C GLU A 54 0.03 -4.55 -18.85
N GLY A 55 0.52 -5.19 -17.78
CA GLY A 55 1.84 -4.97 -17.19
C GLY A 55 1.90 -3.97 -16.03
N GLY A 56 0.76 -3.62 -15.43
CA GLY A 56 0.71 -2.73 -14.28
C GLY A 56 -0.68 -2.17 -14.00
N TYR A 57 -0.72 -1.13 -13.17
CA TYR A 57 -1.94 -0.45 -12.78
C TYR A 57 -1.87 1.04 -13.09
N LEU A 58 -2.93 1.61 -13.67
CA LEU A 58 -3.10 3.05 -13.75
C LEU A 58 -3.83 3.53 -12.48
N LEU A 59 -3.08 4.17 -11.58
CA LEU A 59 -3.63 4.86 -10.42
C LEU A 59 -4.00 6.28 -10.82
N SER A 60 -5.27 6.65 -10.69
CA SER A 60 -5.74 8.02 -10.96
C SER A 60 -6.25 8.66 -9.67
N LEU A 61 -5.81 9.88 -9.37
CA LEU A 61 -6.25 10.63 -8.19
C LEU A 61 -7.39 11.59 -8.58
N THR A 62 -8.54 11.48 -7.93
CA THR A 62 -9.68 12.40 -8.12
C THR A 62 -9.44 13.68 -7.29
N ASP A 63 -9.76 14.86 -7.82
CA ASP A 63 -9.69 16.13 -7.08
C ASP A 63 -10.87 16.24 -6.07
N PRO A 64 -10.63 16.13 -4.75
CA PRO A 64 -11.69 16.25 -3.75
C PRO A 64 -12.12 17.70 -3.50
N TRP A 65 -11.38 18.69 -4.03
CA TRP A 65 -11.67 20.11 -3.93
C TRP A 65 -12.37 20.66 -5.18
N ARG A 66 -12.29 19.96 -6.33
CA ARG A 66 -12.84 20.38 -7.63
C ARG A 66 -13.49 19.21 -8.37
N GLU A 67 -14.83 19.15 -8.27
CA GLU A 67 -15.64 18.08 -8.85
C GLU A 67 -15.33 17.78 -10.33
N GLY A 68 -15.27 16.50 -10.67
CA GLY A 68 -15.09 16.01 -12.05
C GLY A 68 -13.67 16.15 -12.61
N ARG A 69 -12.65 16.42 -11.77
CA ARG A 69 -11.24 16.55 -12.20
C ARG A 69 -10.38 15.41 -11.67
N VAL A 70 -9.38 15.07 -12.45
CA VAL A 70 -8.22 14.26 -12.03
C VAL A 70 -7.11 15.23 -11.60
N LEU A 71 -6.47 14.96 -10.46
CA LEU A 71 -5.33 15.72 -9.93
C LEU A 71 -4.03 15.30 -10.60
N GLU A 72 -3.78 14.00 -10.60
CA GLU A 72 -2.54 13.38 -11.04
C GLU A 72 -2.80 11.91 -11.38
N GLN A 73 -1.96 11.34 -12.24
CA GLN A 73 -2.00 9.93 -12.61
C GLN A 73 -0.62 9.28 -12.49
N TYR A 74 -0.61 8.00 -12.16
CA TYR A 74 0.60 7.20 -11.99
C TYR A 74 0.47 5.87 -12.70
N TRP A 75 1.53 5.50 -13.42
CA TRP A 75 1.68 4.15 -13.95
C TRP A 75 2.49 3.31 -12.96
N LEU A 76 1.81 2.39 -12.27
CA LEU A 76 2.42 1.43 -11.34
C LEU A 76 2.86 0.20 -12.15
N GLN A 77 4.08 0.25 -12.68
CA GLN A 77 4.63 -0.76 -13.59
C GLN A 77 5.14 -1.99 -12.83
N GLU A 78 4.65 -3.19 -13.18
CA GLU A 78 5.21 -4.43 -12.65
C GLU A 78 6.58 -4.76 -13.26
N GLU A 79 7.50 -5.25 -12.42
CA GLU A 79 8.92 -5.42 -12.74
C GLU A 79 9.23 -6.26 -14.01
N ASP A 80 8.46 -7.32 -14.24
CA ASP A 80 8.68 -8.31 -15.32
C ASP A 80 8.26 -7.84 -16.74
N GLN A 81 7.99 -6.55 -16.94
CA GLN A 81 7.31 -6.06 -18.15
C GLN A 81 8.12 -4.99 -18.89
N ALA A 82 8.19 -5.12 -20.22
CA ALA A 82 8.83 -4.12 -21.08
C ALA A 82 8.15 -2.76 -20.88
N TYR A 83 8.95 -1.70 -20.74
CA TYR A 83 8.46 -0.35 -20.47
C TYR A 83 7.39 0.08 -21.50
N LYS A 84 6.15 0.07 -21.04
CA LYS A 84 5.03 0.80 -21.60
C LYS A 84 4.64 1.81 -20.54
N ASN A 85 4.79 3.10 -20.83
CA ASN A 85 4.08 4.14 -20.09
C ASN A 85 2.95 4.60 -21.01
N PRO A 86 1.76 3.98 -20.92
CA PRO A 86 0.73 4.11 -21.95
C PRO A 86 0.12 5.52 -22.04
N GLU A 87 0.25 6.33 -20.99
CA GLU A 87 -0.41 7.64 -20.85
C GLU A 87 0.60 8.81 -20.69
N GLU A 88 1.91 8.57 -20.84
CA GLU A 88 3.01 9.54 -20.58
C GLU A 88 3.03 10.13 -19.15
N VAL A 89 2.53 9.37 -18.16
CA VAL A 89 2.39 9.77 -16.75
C VAL A 89 3.61 9.42 -15.89
N ILE A 90 3.64 9.82 -14.61
CA ILE A 90 4.71 9.45 -13.68
C ILE A 90 4.72 7.92 -13.51
N THR A 91 5.85 7.27 -13.82
CA THR A 91 6.00 5.82 -13.66
C THR A 91 6.67 5.47 -12.33
N ILE A 92 6.07 4.54 -11.59
CA ILE A 92 6.62 3.96 -10.36
C ILE A 92 6.71 2.45 -10.58
N LYS A 93 7.88 1.85 -10.36
CA LYS A 93 8.03 0.39 -10.43
C LYS A 93 7.46 -0.24 -9.17
N VAL A 94 6.71 -1.33 -9.32
CA VAL A 94 6.14 -2.11 -8.22
C VAL A 94 6.53 -3.59 -8.34
N PRO A 95 6.83 -4.28 -7.22
CA PRO A 95 6.90 -3.74 -5.85
C PRO A 95 8.05 -2.74 -5.66
N VAL A 96 7.86 -1.76 -4.79
CA VAL A 96 8.92 -0.80 -4.40
C VAL A 96 9.83 -1.41 -3.34
N GLU A 97 11.12 -1.08 -3.39
CA GLU A 97 12.11 -1.58 -2.42
C GLU A 97 12.27 -0.67 -1.20
N THR A 98 12.13 0.64 -1.38
CA THR A 98 12.28 1.63 -0.30
C THR A 98 11.27 2.77 -0.40
N ILE A 99 10.72 3.14 0.75
CA ILE A 99 9.67 4.15 0.90
C ILE A 99 10.13 5.22 1.89
N VAL A 100 9.88 6.49 1.53
CA VAL A 100 9.83 7.60 2.50
C VAL A 100 8.39 8.12 2.62
N ALA A 101 7.91 8.35 3.83
CA ALA A 101 6.52 8.77 4.06
C ALA A 101 6.37 10.11 4.82
N SER A 102 5.42 10.94 4.40
CA SER A 102 5.08 12.21 5.08
C SER A 102 4.17 12.04 6.31
N SER A 103 3.50 10.90 6.47
CA SER A 103 2.47 10.70 7.49
C SER A 103 2.60 9.37 8.23
N THR A 104 2.28 9.38 9.52
CA THR A 104 2.16 8.17 10.36
C THR A 104 1.04 7.24 9.89
N THR A 105 0.03 7.75 9.15
CA THR A 105 -1.03 6.90 8.55
C THR A 105 -0.49 6.01 7.45
N HIS A 106 0.46 6.50 6.65
CA HIS A 106 1.12 5.72 5.59
C HIS A 106 1.89 4.54 6.21
N ALA A 107 2.65 4.82 7.28
CA ALA A 107 3.35 3.79 8.04
C ALA A 107 2.38 2.75 8.66
N GLY A 108 1.19 3.17 9.09
CA GLY A 108 0.13 2.27 9.56
C GLY A 108 -0.35 1.28 8.49
N PHE A 109 -0.60 1.73 7.26
CA PHE A 109 -0.94 0.83 6.14
C PHE A 109 0.19 -0.17 5.86
N MET A 110 1.45 0.29 5.86
CA MET A 110 2.61 -0.58 5.65
C MET A 110 2.74 -1.64 6.75
N THR A 111 2.55 -1.25 8.01
CA THR A 111 2.58 -2.17 9.16
C THR A 111 1.50 -3.25 9.04
N HIS A 112 0.27 -2.87 8.66
CA HIS A 112 -0.80 -3.85 8.44
C HIS A 112 -0.55 -4.80 7.27
N LEU A 113 0.31 -4.44 6.32
CA LEU A 113 0.67 -5.26 5.16
C LEU A 113 1.94 -6.11 5.39
N ASP A 114 2.47 -6.16 6.62
CA ASP A 114 3.79 -6.74 6.92
C ASP A 114 4.88 -6.16 6.00
N ALA A 115 4.81 -4.84 5.72
CA ALA A 115 5.60 -4.10 4.75
C ALA A 115 6.37 -2.91 5.35
N ASP A 116 6.43 -2.84 6.68
CA ASP A 116 7.13 -1.78 7.39
C ASP A 116 8.65 -1.81 7.15
N ASP A 117 9.20 -2.98 6.80
CA ASP A 117 10.60 -3.18 6.41
C ASP A 117 11.04 -2.25 5.27
N LEU A 118 10.13 -1.95 4.33
CA LEU A 118 10.36 -1.04 3.21
C LEU A 118 10.43 0.45 3.64
N LEU A 119 9.97 0.80 4.85
CA LEU A 119 9.97 2.19 5.33
C LEU A 119 11.36 2.57 5.84
N MET A 120 12.16 3.24 4.98
CA MET A 120 13.51 3.71 5.36
C MET A 120 13.51 5.04 6.11
N GLY A 121 12.42 5.81 6.02
CA GLY A 121 12.33 7.08 6.72
C GLY A 121 10.98 7.78 6.60
N MET A 122 10.74 8.76 7.47
CA MET A 122 9.48 9.51 7.46
C MET A 122 9.58 10.91 8.08
N ASN A 123 8.55 11.72 7.89
CA ASN A 123 8.33 12.96 8.63
C ASN A 123 7.74 12.65 10.01
N ASN A 124 8.19 13.39 11.03
CA ASN A 124 7.78 13.24 12.42
C ASN A 124 7.70 11.79 12.97
N PRO A 125 8.75 10.96 12.84
CA PRO A 125 8.76 9.62 13.44
C PRO A 125 8.56 9.66 14.98
N GLU A 126 8.87 10.78 15.64
CA GLU A 126 8.56 11.02 17.06
C GLU A 126 7.05 11.00 17.40
N ARG A 127 6.16 10.93 16.40
CA ARG A 127 4.69 10.86 16.55
C ARG A 127 4.11 9.47 16.25
N LEU A 128 4.96 8.46 16.00
CA LEU A 128 4.51 7.08 15.81
C LEU A 128 3.87 6.53 17.09
N TYR A 129 2.76 5.79 16.90
CA TYR A 129 2.06 5.02 17.93
C TYR A 129 2.16 3.51 17.63
N ASP A 130 3.32 3.09 17.13
CA ASP A 130 3.70 1.70 16.91
C ASP A 130 5.06 1.47 17.57
N SER A 131 5.19 0.44 18.42
CA SER A 131 6.42 0.22 19.18
C SER A 131 7.58 -0.27 18.31
N VAL A 132 7.31 -1.06 17.26
CA VAL A 132 8.36 -1.62 16.39
C VAL A 132 8.97 -0.50 15.56
N LEU A 133 8.14 0.31 14.91
CA LEU A 133 8.59 1.47 14.16
C LEU A 133 9.24 2.54 15.04
N TYR A 134 8.76 2.73 16.27
CA TYR A 134 9.36 3.69 17.21
C TYR A 134 10.73 3.22 17.69
N ASP A 135 10.93 1.93 17.97
CA ASP A 135 12.24 1.38 18.31
C ASP A 135 13.22 1.43 17.12
N ARG A 136 12.73 1.21 15.88
CA ARG A 136 13.50 1.42 14.64
C ARG A 136 13.90 2.90 14.47
N TYR A 137 13.05 3.85 14.89
CA TYR A 137 13.42 5.27 14.92
C TYR A 137 14.49 5.58 15.99
N LEU A 138 14.32 5.07 17.22
CA LEU A 138 15.27 5.29 18.32
C LEU A 138 16.65 4.67 18.07
N SER A 139 16.71 3.55 17.34
CA SER A 139 17.98 2.92 16.92
C SER A 139 18.64 3.61 15.71
N GLY A 140 17.92 4.50 15.00
CA GLY A 140 18.40 5.19 13.80
C GLY A 140 18.24 4.39 12.51
N GLU A 141 17.55 3.26 12.53
CA GLU A 141 17.20 2.47 11.34
C GLU A 141 16.12 3.16 10.50
N LEU A 142 15.09 3.70 11.16
CA LEU A 142 14.05 4.52 10.53
C LEU A 142 14.45 6.00 10.61
N LEU A 143 14.81 6.58 9.45
CA LEU A 143 15.35 7.92 9.38
C LEU A 143 14.28 9.02 9.52
N LYS A 144 14.62 10.09 10.25
CA LYS A 144 13.81 11.32 10.25
C LYS A 144 14.09 12.14 9.00
N MET A 145 13.19 12.04 8.02
CA MET A 145 13.32 12.72 6.72
C MET A 145 12.80 14.16 6.72
N GLY A 146 12.04 14.59 7.73
CA GLY A 146 11.47 15.94 7.75
C GLY A 146 10.48 16.22 8.87
N ARG A 147 9.65 17.24 8.67
CA ARG A 147 8.62 17.72 9.60
C ARG A 147 7.39 18.17 8.83
N ASP A 148 6.23 17.76 9.32
CA ASP A 148 4.91 18.01 8.75
C ASP A 148 4.92 17.60 7.25
N LEU A 149 4.76 18.54 6.33
CA LEU A 149 4.76 18.28 4.88
C LEU A 149 6.13 18.52 4.21
N GLU A 150 7.12 19.01 4.95
CA GLU A 150 8.42 19.45 4.45
C GLU A 150 9.51 18.39 4.72
N TYR A 151 10.17 17.92 3.65
CA TYR A 151 11.34 17.05 3.75
C TYR A 151 12.64 17.86 3.80
N ASN A 152 13.65 17.30 4.46
CA ASN A 152 15.04 17.67 4.22
C ASN A 152 15.49 17.07 2.88
N LEU A 153 15.49 17.90 1.84
CA LEU A 153 15.80 17.50 0.47
C LEU A 153 17.21 16.92 0.30
N GLU A 154 18.21 17.35 1.09
CA GLU A 154 19.57 16.83 0.98
C GLU A 154 19.65 15.36 1.44
N TYR A 155 19.04 15.04 2.59
CA TYR A 155 18.93 13.66 3.05
C TYR A 155 18.06 12.82 2.11
N LEU A 156 16.94 13.37 1.62
CA LEU A 156 16.02 12.66 0.74
C LEU A 156 16.65 12.26 -0.59
N ILE A 157 17.36 13.19 -1.25
CA ILE A 157 18.08 12.93 -2.49
C ILE A 157 19.27 11.99 -2.24
N SER A 158 19.98 12.14 -1.12
CA SER A 158 21.08 11.23 -0.74
C SER A 158 20.61 9.82 -0.38
N ALA A 159 19.38 9.66 0.09
CA ALA A 159 18.77 8.36 0.42
C ALA A 159 18.23 7.65 -0.82
N HIS A 160 17.80 8.42 -1.84
CA HIS A 160 17.26 7.95 -3.11
C HIS A 160 16.22 6.82 -2.98
N PRO A 161 15.12 7.02 -2.21
CA PRO A 161 14.06 6.00 -2.08
C PRO A 161 13.43 5.66 -3.44
N SER A 162 12.84 4.47 -3.53
CA SER A 162 12.08 4.04 -4.71
C SER A 162 10.81 4.88 -4.93
N VAL A 163 10.17 5.35 -3.85
CA VAL A 163 9.03 6.27 -3.90
C VAL A 163 8.90 7.11 -2.63
N ILE A 164 8.35 8.32 -2.77
CA ILE A 164 7.94 9.18 -1.67
C ILE A 164 6.41 9.21 -1.57
N LEU A 165 5.86 8.89 -0.41
CA LEU A 165 4.42 8.96 -0.12
C LEU A 165 4.08 10.30 0.55
N GLN A 166 3.64 11.25 -0.27
CA GLN A 166 3.33 12.62 0.16
C GLN A 166 1.83 12.79 0.45
N THR A 167 1.48 13.40 1.57
CA THR A 167 0.09 13.74 1.89
C THR A 167 -0.36 14.85 0.94
N GLY A 168 -1.37 14.59 0.11
CA GLY A 168 -1.87 15.56 -0.87
C GLY A 168 -2.66 16.68 -0.20
N ILE A 169 -2.24 17.93 -0.40
CA ILE A 169 -2.93 19.14 0.06
C ILE A 169 -3.24 20.03 -1.15
N ASP A 170 -4.38 20.71 -1.16
CA ASP A 170 -4.75 21.59 -2.27
C ASP A 170 -3.65 22.62 -2.58
N GLY A 171 -3.34 22.78 -3.87
CA GLY A 171 -2.26 23.64 -4.36
C GLY A 171 -0.83 23.11 -4.17
N GLN A 172 -0.62 21.99 -3.47
CA GLN A 172 0.73 21.44 -3.17
C GLN A 172 1.10 20.19 -3.97
N PHE A 173 0.51 20.00 -5.15
CA PHE A 173 0.79 18.85 -6.03
C PHE A 173 2.05 19.00 -6.89
N LYS A 174 2.84 20.05 -6.68
CA LYS A 174 4.09 20.33 -7.41
C LYS A 174 5.28 20.21 -6.46
N PRO A 175 6.11 19.14 -6.59
CA PRO A 175 7.33 19.00 -5.80
C PRO A 175 8.34 20.13 -6.08
N ASP A 176 9.32 20.28 -5.18
CA ASP A 176 10.49 21.15 -5.43
C ASP A 176 11.23 20.70 -6.71
N ASN A 177 11.65 21.65 -7.55
CA ASN A 177 12.34 21.35 -8.80
C ASN A 177 13.57 20.44 -8.61
N ARG A 178 14.30 20.56 -7.49
CA ARG A 178 15.47 19.70 -7.19
C ARG A 178 15.07 18.24 -6.96
N LEU A 179 13.86 18.02 -6.42
CA LEU A 179 13.32 16.68 -6.24
C LEU A 179 12.87 16.10 -7.60
N LEU A 180 12.26 16.91 -8.45
CA LEU A 180 11.93 16.51 -9.84
C LEU A 180 13.20 16.16 -10.64
N GLU A 181 14.25 16.99 -10.53
CA GLU A 181 15.56 16.77 -11.18
C GLU A 181 16.29 15.53 -10.66
N SER A 182 16.00 15.08 -9.42
CA SER A 182 16.57 13.84 -8.86
C SER A 182 15.99 12.56 -9.46
N GLY A 183 14.82 12.63 -10.11
CA GLY A 183 14.11 11.46 -10.66
C GLY A 183 13.41 10.57 -9.63
N ILE A 184 13.43 10.92 -8.34
CA ILE A 184 12.69 10.21 -7.29
C ILE A 184 11.18 10.50 -7.45
N PRO A 185 10.31 9.49 -7.66
CA PRO A 185 8.89 9.73 -7.85
C PRO A 185 8.17 10.07 -6.54
N VAL A 186 7.26 11.04 -6.60
CA VAL A 186 6.38 11.45 -5.50
C VAL A 186 4.96 11.00 -5.81
N LEU A 187 4.42 10.09 -5.00
CA LEU A 187 3.04 9.64 -5.06
C LEU A 187 2.23 10.36 -3.98
N TYR A 188 1.18 11.08 -4.39
CA TYR A 188 0.29 11.77 -3.47
C TYR A 188 -0.78 10.81 -2.90
N ILE A 189 -0.96 10.83 -1.58
CA ILE A 189 -1.96 10.07 -0.83
C ILE A 189 -3.08 11.02 -0.37
N LEU A 190 -4.33 10.58 -0.54
CA LEU A 190 -5.54 11.36 -0.25
C LEU A 190 -6.54 10.62 0.65
N GLU A 191 -6.08 9.62 1.41
CA GLU A 191 -6.93 8.84 2.31
C GLU A 191 -7.63 9.73 3.36
N TRP A 192 -6.97 10.81 3.79
CA TRP A 192 -7.49 11.76 4.76
C TRP A 192 -8.63 12.65 4.22
N MET A 193 -8.78 12.74 2.89
CA MET A 193 -9.86 13.45 2.20
C MET A 193 -11.08 12.55 1.94
N GLU A 194 -10.98 11.24 2.17
CA GLU A 194 -12.12 10.33 2.00
C GLU A 194 -13.27 10.68 2.96
N SER A 195 -14.48 10.69 2.41
CA SER A 195 -15.67 11.09 3.15
C SER A 195 -16.22 10.01 4.08
N THR A 196 -15.82 8.75 3.91
CA THR A 196 -16.28 7.61 4.71
C THR A 196 -15.11 6.86 5.35
N PRO A 197 -15.30 6.23 6.53
CA PRO A 197 -14.27 5.39 7.16
C PRO A 197 -13.79 4.24 6.27
N LEU A 198 -14.71 3.57 5.57
CA LEU A 198 -14.36 2.48 4.65
C LEU A 198 -13.63 3.00 3.40
N GLY A 199 -14.01 4.16 2.86
CA GLY A 199 -13.26 4.78 1.76
C GLY A 199 -11.83 5.10 2.17
N ARG A 200 -11.62 5.60 3.39
CA ARG A 200 -10.28 5.81 3.96
C ARG A 200 -9.51 4.51 4.15
N ALA A 201 -10.16 3.44 4.60
CA ALA A 201 -9.51 2.14 4.79
C ALA A 201 -9.14 1.46 3.45
N GLU A 202 -9.94 1.65 2.40
CA GLU A 202 -9.74 1.03 1.08
C GLU A 202 -8.46 1.49 0.38
N TRP A 203 -7.86 2.61 0.80
CA TRP A 203 -6.51 3.02 0.38
C TRP A 203 -5.43 1.96 0.65
N ILE A 204 -5.66 1.00 1.57
CA ILE A 204 -4.77 -0.16 1.76
C ILE A 204 -4.51 -0.93 0.45
N LYS A 205 -5.46 -0.91 -0.50
CA LYS A 205 -5.31 -1.47 -1.86
C LYS A 205 -4.13 -0.84 -2.62
N VAL A 206 -3.99 0.49 -2.57
CA VAL A 206 -2.88 1.22 -3.22
C VAL A 206 -1.54 0.81 -2.61
N PHE A 207 -1.47 0.75 -1.28
CA PHE A 207 -0.29 0.25 -0.57
C PHE A 207 -0.01 -1.23 -0.88
N GLY A 208 -1.05 -2.05 -1.06
CA GLY A 208 -0.97 -3.44 -1.51
C GLY A 208 -0.31 -3.59 -2.88
N VAL A 209 -0.67 -2.76 -3.86
CA VAL A 209 0.02 -2.73 -5.16
C VAL A 209 1.47 -2.29 -4.99
N LEU A 210 1.71 -1.15 -4.33
CA LEU A 210 3.05 -0.58 -4.16
C LEU A 210 4.02 -1.58 -3.51
N THR A 211 3.57 -2.33 -2.51
CA THR A 211 4.40 -3.25 -1.71
C THR A 211 4.36 -4.71 -2.17
N GLY A 212 3.69 -5.02 -3.29
CA GLY A 212 3.54 -6.38 -3.84
C GLY A 212 2.64 -7.31 -3.03
N ARG A 213 1.85 -6.77 -2.10
CA ARG A 213 1.03 -7.48 -1.09
C ARG A 213 -0.48 -7.34 -1.36
N GLY A 214 -0.89 -7.18 -2.61
CA GLY A 214 -2.28 -6.94 -3.01
C GLY A 214 -3.33 -7.91 -2.46
N ALA A 215 -3.06 -9.23 -2.46
CA ALA A 215 -3.98 -10.23 -1.94
C ALA A 215 -4.15 -10.16 -0.41
N LEU A 216 -3.11 -9.69 0.31
CA LEU A 216 -3.20 -9.39 1.73
C LEU A 216 -4.01 -8.10 1.96
N ALA A 217 -3.80 -7.06 1.14
CA ALA A 217 -4.58 -5.82 1.19
C ALA A 217 -6.08 -6.06 0.99
N ASP A 218 -6.48 -6.82 -0.02
CA ASP A 218 -7.89 -7.18 -0.25
C ASP A 218 -8.47 -8.00 0.91
N SER A 219 -7.70 -8.95 1.45
CA SER A 219 -8.15 -9.77 2.59
C SER A 219 -8.33 -8.96 3.87
N LEU A 220 -7.42 -8.02 4.16
CA LEU A 220 -7.52 -7.11 5.29
C LEU A 220 -8.67 -6.12 5.11
N PHE A 221 -8.84 -5.57 3.90
CA PHE A 221 -9.94 -4.66 3.62
C PHE A 221 -11.30 -5.33 3.83
N ALA A 222 -11.51 -6.54 3.31
CA ALA A 222 -12.74 -7.30 3.51
C ALA A 222 -13.02 -7.60 5.01
N GLN A 223 -11.98 -7.88 5.80
CA GLN A 223 -12.12 -8.07 7.25
C GLN A 223 -12.49 -6.77 7.99
N ILE A 224 -11.91 -5.63 7.58
CA ILE A 224 -12.23 -4.30 8.12
C ILE A 224 -13.66 -3.92 7.75
N GLU A 225 -14.08 -4.15 6.50
CA GLU A 225 -15.43 -3.92 5.99
C GLU A 225 -16.48 -4.72 6.80
N ASP A 226 -16.33 -6.04 6.89
CA ASP A 226 -17.25 -6.90 7.66
C ASP A 226 -17.31 -6.50 9.14
N SER A 227 -16.17 -6.22 9.76
CA SER A 227 -16.08 -5.79 11.16
C SER A 227 -16.78 -4.45 11.39
N TYR A 228 -16.59 -3.49 10.48
CA TYR A 228 -17.21 -2.17 10.56
C TYR A 228 -18.73 -2.25 10.39
N LEU A 229 -19.20 -2.89 9.31
CA LEU A 229 -20.63 -3.04 9.03
C LEU A 229 -21.33 -3.84 10.14
N SER A 230 -20.68 -4.87 10.69
CA SER A 230 -21.15 -5.63 11.85
C SER A 230 -21.20 -4.83 13.16
N LEU A 231 -20.46 -3.73 13.28
CA LEU A 231 -20.58 -2.79 14.40
C LEU A 231 -21.72 -1.80 14.16
N CYS A 232 -21.83 -1.22 12.95
CA CYS A 232 -22.93 -0.33 12.57
C CYS A 232 -24.30 -1.01 12.73
N ALA A 233 -24.40 -2.29 12.37
CA ALA A 233 -25.61 -3.10 12.50
C ALA A 233 -26.06 -3.36 13.96
N LYS A 234 -25.22 -3.08 14.97
CA LYS A 234 -25.57 -3.19 16.39
C LYS A 234 -26.25 -1.93 16.95
N VAL A 235 -26.28 -0.84 16.19
CA VAL A 235 -26.92 0.41 16.61
C VAL A 235 -28.43 0.27 16.46
N ASP A 236 -29.17 0.40 17.59
CA ASP A 236 -30.63 0.45 17.56
C ASP A 236 -31.10 1.74 16.88
N SER A 237 -31.67 1.61 15.69
CA SER A 237 -32.21 2.72 14.91
C SER A 237 -33.38 3.45 15.56
N ASN A 238 -34.01 2.85 16.58
CA ASN A 238 -35.12 3.43 17.34
C ASN A 238 -34.65 4.18 18.59
N ALA A 239 -33.40 4.00 19.00
CA ALA A 239 -32.86 4.68 20.17
C ALA A 239 -32.71 6.20 19.90
N PRO A 240 -32.98 7.07 20.89
CA PRO A 240 -32.79 8.50 20.73
C PRO A 240 -31.30 8.82 20.53
N ARG A 241 -30.96 9.37 19.36
CA ARG A 241 -29.59 9.76 19.03
C ARG A 241 -29.09 10.82 20.00
N ARG A 242 -27.86 10.64 20.49
CA ARG A 242 -27.21 11.63 21.37
C ARG A 242 -26.40 12.61 20.53
N LYS A 243 -26.56 13.90 20.81
CA LYS A 243 -25.73 14.95 20.19
C LYS A 243 -24.28 14.78 20.63
N VAL A 244 -23.37 14.84 19.66
CA VAL A 244 -21.93 14.81 19.89
C VAL A 244 -21.30 16.11 19.40
N PHE A 245 -20.26 16.56 20.09
CA PHE A 245 -19.50 17.74 19.76
C PHE A 245 -18.02 17.35 19.67
N THR A 246 -17.32 17.84 18.65
CA THR A 246 -15.89 17.58 18.44
C THR A 246 -15.22 18.83 17.88
N GLY A 247 -13.90 18.81 17.79
CA GLY A 247 -13.08 19.89 17.27
C GLY A 247 -11.84 20.10 18.12
N THR A 248 -11.16 21.22 17.89
CA THR A 248 -10.00 21.63 18.68
C THR A 248 -10.05 23.12 18.97
N ASP A 249 -9.59 23.53 20.15
CA ASP A 249 -9.23 24.92 20.37
C ASP A 249 -7.95 25.24 19.58
N PHE A 250 -7.96 26.37 18.89
CA PHE A 250 -6.77 27.00 18.37
C PHE A 250 -6.89 28.52 18.56
N LYS A 251 -6.05 29.06 19.45
CA LYS A 251 -5.99 30.49 19.78
C LYS A 251 -7.33 31.07 20.28
N GLY A 252 -8.10 30.31 21.06
CA GLY A 252 -9.39 30.74 21.60
C GLY A 252 -10.55 30.65 20.62
N THR A 253 -10.34 30.06 19.44
CA THR A 253 -11.39 29.71 18.48
C THR A 253 -11.53 28.19 18.45
N TRP A 254 -12.73 27.68 18.68
CA TRP A 254 -13.01 26.26 18.55
C TRP A 254 -13.34 25.90 17.10
N TYR A 255 -12.44 25.17 16.44
CA TYR A 255 -12.61 24.71 15.07
C TYR A 255 -13.29 23.34 15.05
N VAL A 256 -14.42 23.24 14.33
CA VAL A 256 -15.17 22.00 14.13
C VAL A 256 -14.98 21.47 12.70
N PRO A 257 -14.94 20.15 12.48
CA PRO A 257 -14.97 19.60 11.12
C PRO A 257 -16.35 19.83 10.45
N GLY A 258 -16.39 19.86 9.12
CA GLY A 258 -17.68 19.92 8.39
C GLY A 258 -18.51 18.63 8.52
N GLY A 259 -19.67 18.57 7.86
CA GLY A 259 -20.52 17.37 7.84
C GLY A 259 -20.10 16.28 6.86
N ARG A 260 -19.44 16.65 5.76
CA ARG A 260 -19.11 15.71 4.68
C ARG A 260 -17.68 15.16 4.81
N ASN A 261 -17.40 14.44 5.90
CA ASN A 261 -16.13 13.75 6.13
C ASN A 261 -16.29 12.48 6.98
N TYR A 262 -15.21 11.71 7.11
CA TYR A 262 -15.22 10.42 7.80
C TYR A 262 -15.57 10.51 9.30
N LEU A 263 -15.30 11.62 10.00
CA LEU A 263 -15.66 11.78 11.42
C LEU A 263 -17.17 11.94 11.61
N ALA A 264 -17.81 12.73 10.75
CA ALA A 264 -19.27 12.88 10.76
C ALA A 264 -19.97 11.56 10.44
N ASN A 265 -19.45 10.79 9.47
CA ASN A 265 -19.94 9.44 9.17
C ASN A 265 -19.72 8.47 10.35
N PHE A 266 -18.55 8.45 10.99
CA PHE A 266 -18.32 7.67 12.21
C PHE A 266 -19.37 7.98 13.31
N PHE A 267 -19.71 9.25 13.52
CA PHE A 267 -20.75 9.62 14.49
C PHE A 267 -22.13 9.15 14.07
N GLN A 268 -22.51 9.33 12.79
CA GLN A 268 -23.79 8.90 12.26
C GLN A 268 -23.98 7.37 12.36
N ASP A 269 -22.94 6.62 12.02
CA ASP A 269 -22.88 5.16 12.01
C ASP A 269 -22.84 4.58 13.44
N ALA A 270 -22.31 5.33 14.41
CA ALA A 270 -22.40 5.02 15.84
C ALA A 270 -23.74 5.44 16.50
N GLY A 271 -24.73 5.91 15.72
CA GLY A 271 -26.04 6.32 16.24
C GLY A 271 -26.06 7.67 16.96
N LEU A 272 -25.06 8.53 16.71
CA LEU A 272 -24.98 9.88 17.27
C LEU A 272 -25.57 10.92 16.29
N GLU A 273 -25.79 12.13 16.81
CA GLU A 273 -26.22 13.30 16.04
C GLU A 273 -25.05 14.31 15.94
N TYR A 274 -24.48 14.38 14.74
CA TYR A 274 -23.55 15.39 14.20
C TYR A 274 -24.17 16.79 14.00
N PRO A 275 -24.05 17.86 14.81
CA PRO A 275 -24.81 19.10 14.52
C PRO A 275 -24.46 19.81 13.20
N TRP A 276 -23.36 19.41 12.55
CA TRP A 276 -22.92 19.92 11.24
C TRP A 276 -22.94 18.84 10.14
N ALA A 277 -23.43 17.63 10.41
CA ALA A 277 -23.56 16.51 9.46
C ALA A 277 -24.63 16.80 8.38
#